data_AF-A0A3N9X0G9-F1
#
_entry.id   AF-A0A3N9X0G9-F1
#
_cell.length_a   1.000
_cell.length_b   1.000
_cell.length_c   1.000
_cell.angle_alpha   90.00
_cell.angle_beta   90.00
_cell.angle_gamma   90.00
#
_symmetry.space_group_name_H-M   'P 1'
#
loop_
_entity.id
_entity.type
_entity.pdbx_description
1 polymer ?
#
loop_
_entity_poly.entity_id
_entity_poly.type
_entity_poly.pdbx_seq_one_letter_code
_entity_poly.pdbx_strand_id
1 'polypeptide(L)'
;MTSELDRLAEVRATRARLDEQELEIIDRARHDGATWAQIATALGLGSRQAAEQRRQRLVAARWSRRQQLDLGLPPQIAALRAAVADLGRWIGADRRWDSRFRRAALVRSTVDAALDAAPGSLYALALLLATDLAEAGERLPAPARTAAATIDAALSTER
;
A
#
# COMPACT_ATOMS: atom_id res chain seq x y z
N MET A 1 -21.25 6.38 24.26
CA MET A 1 -21.29 7.71 23.63
C MET A 1 -19.88 8.01 23.13
N THR A 2 -19.69 8.10 21.82
CA THR A 2 -18.39 8.42 21.21
C THR A 2 -18.00 9.84 21.58
N SER A 3 -16.80 10.06 22.10
CA SER A 3 -16.37 11.40 22.51
C SER A 3 -16.05 12.27 21.29
N GLU A 4 -16.07 13.60 21.46
CA GLU A 4 -15.63 14.51 20.39
C GLU A 4 -14.16 14.30 19.99
N LEU A 5 -13.33 13.80 20.92
CA LEU A 5 -11.95 13.42 20.63
C LEU A 5 -11.89 12.18 19.72
N ASP A 6 -12.76 11.18 19.95
CA ASP A 6 -12.85 9.99 19.09
C ASP A 6 -13.31 10.36 17.68
N ARG A 7 -14.26 11.31 17.56
CA ARG A 7 -14.69 11.85 16.25
C ARG A 7 -13.55 12.54 15.51
N LEU A 8 -12.73 13.32 16.20
CA LEU A 8 -11.54 13.94 15.59
C LEU A 8 -10.52 12.88 15.14
N ALA A 9 -10.34 11.80 15.91
CA ALA A 9 -9.50 10.67 15.50
C ALA A 9 -10.04 9.98 14.23
N GLU A 10 -11.35 9.81 14.12
CA GLU A 10 -11.99 9.25 12.93
C GLU A 10 -11.83 10.16 11.69
N VAL A 11 -11.94 11.48 11.85
CA VAL A 11 -11.65 12.44 10.77
C VAL A 11 -10.21 12.31 10.30
N ARG A 12 -9.26 12.17 11.24
CA ARG A 12 -7.84 11.95 10.89
C ARG A 12 -7.65 10.66 10.09
N ALA A 13 -8.28 9.56 10.52
CA ALA A 13 -8.23 8.29 9.79
C ALA A 13 -8.87 8.39 8.39
N THR A 14 -9.97 9.12 8.26
CA THR A 14 -10.65 9.34 6.98
C THR A 14 -9.80 10.17 6.01
N ARG A 15 -9.14 11.23 6.50
CA ARG A 15 -8.19 12.01 5.69
C ARG A 15 -7.02 11.16 5.20
N ALA A 16 -6.49 10.27 6.04
CA ALA A 16 -5.42 9.37 5.63
C ALA A 16 -5.85 8.44 4.47
N ARG A 17 -7.06 7.86 4.55
CA ARG A 17 -7.64 7.03 3.48
C ARG A 17 -7.85 7.82 2.18
N LEU A 18 -8.33 9.07 2.27
CA LEU A 18 -8.49 9.94 1.10
C LEU A 18 -7.14 10.29 0.47
N ASP A 19 -6.13 10.61 1.28
CA ASP A 19 -4.77 10.89 0.80
C ASP A 19 -4.15 9.67 0.08
N GLU A 20 -4.41 8.45 0.56
CA GLU A 20 -3.99 7.20 -0.09
C GLU A 20 -4.68 6.99 -1.44
N GLN A 21 -6.01 7.13 -1.48
CA GLN A 21 -6.78 7.03 -2.71
C GLN A 21 -6.33 8.06 -3.75
N GLU A 22 -6.09 9.31 -3.33
CA GLU A 22 -5.58 10.35 -4.22
C GLU A 22 -4.21 9.98 -4.79
N LEU A 23 -3.29 9.48 -3.95
CA LEU A 23 -1.97 9.06 -4.40
C LEU A 23 -2.04 7.89 -5.41
N GLU A 24 -2.88 6.88 -5.15
CA GLU A 24 -3.07 5.74 -6.05
C GLU A 24 -3.66 6.16 -7.39
N ILE A 25 -4.65 7.05 -7.40
CA ILE A 25 -5.25 7.60 -8.62
C ILE A 25 -4.21 8.40 -9.41
N ILE A 26 -3.42 9.23 -8.73
CA ILE A 26 -2.32 9.97 -9.36
C ILE A 26 -1.31 9.01 -9.99
N ASP A 27 -0.84 8.02 -9.24
CA ASP A 27 0.17 7.07 -9.73
C ASP A 27 -0.36 6.21 -10.89
N ARG A 28 -1.63 5.80 -10.85
CA ARG A 28 -2.29 5.09 -11.95
C ARG A 28 -2.46 5.98 -13.18
N ALA A 29 -2.93 7.21 -13.01
CA ALA A 29 -3.03 8.17 -14.11
C ALA A 29 -1.66 8.42 -14.75
N ARG A 30 -0.60 8.56 -13.94
CA ARG A 30 0.78 8.67 -14.43
C ARG A 30 1.23 7.42 -15.18
N HIS A 31 0.86 6.25 -14.69
CA HIS A 31 1.14 4.97 -15.33
C HIS A 31 0.48 4.86 -16.71
N ASP A 32 -0.76 5.33 -16.82
CA ASP A 32 -1.58 5.34 -18.04
C ASP A 32 -1.20 6.49 -18.99
N GLY A 33 -0.17 7.29 -18.65
CA GLY A 33 0.41 8.31 -19.51
C GLY A 33 -0.11 9.73 -19.30
N ALA A 34 -0.98 9.98 -18.31
CA ALA A 34 -1.46 11.32 -18.00
C ALA A 34 -0.29 12.23 -17.58
N THR A 35 -0.24 13.44 -18.13
CA THR A 35 0.76 14.46 -17.80
C THR A 35 0.44 15.15 -16.47
N TRP A 36 1.46 15.74 -15.82
CA TRP A 36 1.25 16.55 -14.61
C TRP A 36 0.31 17.73 -14.81
N ALA A 37 0.22 18.28 -16.03
CA ALA A 37 -0.74 19.33 -16.34
C ALA A 37 -2.18 18.81 -16.34
N GLN A 38 -2.44 17.65 -16.94
CA GLN A 38 -3.75 17.01 -16.92
C GLN A 38 -4.17 16.63 -15.49
N ILE A 39 -3.23 16.12 -14.69
CA ILE A 39 -3.46 15.81 -13.28
C ILE A 39 -3.75 17.09 -12.47
N ALA A 40 -3.01 18.18 -12.71
CA ALA A 40 -3.28 19.46 -12.06
C ALA A 40 -4.70 19.96 -12.35
N THR A 41 -5.12 19.93 -13.62
CA THR A 41 -6.49 20.29 -14.02
C THR A 41 -7.52 19.41 -13.32
N ALA A 42 -7.32 18.08 -13.28
CA ALA A 42 -8.24 17.15 -12.63
C ALA A 42 -8.34 17.36 -11.11
N LEU A 43 -7.25 17.76 -10.46
CA LEU A 43 -7.20 18.08 -9.02
C LEU A 43 -7.62 19.52 -8.70
N GLY A 44 -7.95 20.35 -9.70
CA GLY A 44 -8.26 21.78 -9.49
C GLY A 44 -7.06 22.62 -9.06
N LEU A 45 -5.84 22.19 -9.39
CA LEU A 45 -4.59 22.87 -9.04
C LEU A 45 -4.13 23.81 -10.16
N GLY A 46 -3.60 24.98 -9.78
CA GLY A 46 -3.23 26.03 -10.74
C GLY A 46 -1.98 25.77 -11.58
N SER A 47 -1.24 24.68 -11.36
CA SER A 47 -0.04 24.37 -12.14
C SER A 47 0.39 22.90 -12.06
N ARG A 48 1.18 22.45 -13.04
CA ARG A 48 1.84 21.12 -13.01
C ARG A 48 2.68 20.93 -11.74
N GLN A 49 3.36 21.98 -11.29
CA GLN A 49 4.25 21.92 -10.14
C GLN A 49 3.46 21.73 -8.84
N ALA A 50 2.27 22.32 -8.75
CA ALA A 50 1.38 22.09 -7.62
C ALA A 50 0.93 20.62 -7.55
N ALA A 51 0.66 19.96 -8.68
CA ALA A 51 0.34 18.53 -8.72
C ALA A 51 1.53 17.66 -8.31
N GLU A 52 2.73 17.94 -8.83
CA GLU A 52 3.97 17.24 -8.45
C GLU A 52 4.23 17.37 -6.92
N GLN A 53 4.08 18.58 -6.37
CA GLN A 53 4.23 18.83 -4.94
C GLN A 53 3.15 18.14 -4.10
N ARG A 54 1.89 18.13 -4.55
CA ARG A 54 0.80 17.40 -3.87
C ARG A 54 1.16 15.92 -3.75
N ARG A 55 1.58 15.28 -4.84
CA ARG A 55 2.05 13.89 -4.80
C ARG A 55 3.22 13.69 -3.82
N GLN A 56 4.24 14.55 -3.86
CA GLN A 56 5.38 14.43 -2.95
C GLN A 56 4.93 14.51 -1.48
N ARG A 57 3.99 15.40 -1.15
CA ARG A 57 3.42 15.50 0.20
C ARG A 57 2.64 14.25 0.59
N LEU A 58 1.84 13.69 -0.31
CA LEU A 58 1.11 12.44 -0.08
C LEU A 58 2.06 11.28 0.20
N VAL A 59 3.14 11.15 -0.59
CA VAL A 59 4.19 10.15 -0.35
C VAL A 59 4.81 10.36 1.03
N ALA A 60 5.27 11.56 1.36
CA ALA A 60 5.87 11.86 2.66
C ALA A 60 4.93 11.57 3.84
N ALA A 61 3.65 11.91 3.72
CA ALA A 61 2.65 11.61 4.73
C ALA A 61 2.47 10.10 4.94
N ARG A 62 2.46 9.31 3.86
CA ARG A 62 2.41 7.85 3.93
C ARG A 62 3.63 7.27 4.64
N TRP A 63 4.85 7.72 4.30
CA TRP A 63 6.08 7.29 4.97
C TRP A 63 6.07 7.61 6.47
N SER A 64 5.67 8.83 6.84
CA SER A 64 5.59 9.24 8.25
C SER A 64 4.59 8.40 9.03
N ARG A 65 3.42 8.07 8.46
CA ARG A 65 2.44 7.19 9.10
C ARG A 65 3.00 5.80 9.35
N ARG A 66 3.65 5.19 8.36
CA ARG A 66 4.29 3.88 8.50
C ARG A 66 5.35 3.87 9.58
N GLN A 67 6.24 4.87 9.56
CA GLN A 67 7.27 5.01 10.59
C GLN A 67 6.65 5.13 11.99
N GLN A 68 5.55 5.89 12.12
CA GLN A 68 4.84 6.02 13.39
C GLN A 68 4.19 4.70 13.85
N LEU A 69 3.69 3.88 12.93
CA LEU A 69 3.18 2.54 13.25
C LEU A 69 4.30 1.59 13.68
N ASP A 70 5.50 1.75 13.14
CA ASP A 70 6.66 0.87 13.39
C ASP A 70 7.39 1.18 14.71
N LEU A 71 7.19 2.38 15.28
CA LEU A 71 7.77 2.75 16.57
C LEU A 71 7.22 1.84 17.69
N GLY A 72 8.06 0.91 18.16
CA GLY A 72 7.75 0.00 19.26
C GLY A 72 7.21 -1.36 18.85
N LEU A 73 7.26 -1.72 17.55
CA LEU A 73 6.84 -3.05 17.10
C LEU A 73 7.89 -4.13 17.38
N PRO A 74 7.48 -5.37 17.68
CA PRO A 74 8.37 -6.51 17.72
C PRO A 74 9.09 -6.71 16.37
N PRO A 75 10.35 -7.20 16.37
CA PRO A 75 11.13 -7.43 15.15
C PRO A 75 10.42 -8.27 14.08
N GLN A 76 9.58 -9.22 14.51
CA GLN A 76 8.80 -10.10 13.63
C GLN A 76 7.76 -9.32 12.82
N ILE A 77 7.05 -8.39 13.47
CA ILE A 77 6.05 -7.54 12.81
C ILE A 77 6.74 -6.57 11.84
N ALA A 78 7.91 -6.04 12.22
CA ALA A 78 8.71 -5.21 11.33
C ALA A 78 9.20 -5.99 10.09
N ALA A 79 9.65 -7.24 10.28
CA ALA A 79 10.05 -8.12 9.18
C ALA A 79 8.88 -8.46 8.25
N LEU A 80 7.70 -8.74 8.79
CA LEU A 80 6.49 -8.98 8.01
C LEU A 80 6.11 -7.75 7.18
N ARG A 81 6.13 -6.55 7.78
CA ARG A 81 5.85 -5.31 7.05
C ARG A 81 6.88 -5.04 5.96
N ALA A 82 8.16 -5.31 6.22
CA ALA A 82 9.22 -5.18 5.21
C ALA A 82 8.98 -6.13 4.02
N ALA A 83 8.62 -7.40 4.26
CA ALA A 83 8.31 -8.35 3.20
C ALA A 83 7.10 -7.91 2.35
N VAL A 84 6.05 -7.38 2.98
CA VAL A 84 4.90 -6.79 2.29
C VAL A 84 5.32 -5.56 1.48
N ALA A 85 6.23 -4.72 2.00
CA ALA A 85 6.71 -3.53 1.28
C ALA A 85 7.54 -3.91 0.05
N ASP A 86 8.34 -4.97 0.15
CA ASP A 86 9.12 -5.52 -0.95
C ASP A 86 8.22 -6.03 -2.07
N LEU A 87 7.15 -6.76 -1.72
CA LEU A 87 6.11 -7.15 -2.66
C LEU A 87 5.48 -5.92 -3.34
N GLY A 88 5.11 -4.90 -2.56
CA GLY A 88 4.55 -3.65 -3.09
C GLY A 88 5.45 -2.94 -4.10
N ARG A 89 6.78 -2.92 -3.87
CA ARG A 89 7.74 -2.35 -4.82
C ARG A 89 7.76 -3.12 -6.14
N TRP A 90 7.71 -4.45 -6.10
CA TRP A 90 7.64 -5.27 -7.31
C TRP A 90 6.34 -5.09 -8.08
N ILE A 91 5.22 -5.02 -7.38
CA ILE A 91 3.90 -4.74 -7.94
C ILE A 91 3.85 -3.36 -8.61
N GLY A 92 4.50 -2.35 -8.01
CA GLY A 92 4.63 -1.01 -8.58
C GLY A 92 5.54 -0.95 -9.81
N ALA A 93 6.62 -1.75 -9.84
CA ALA A 93 7.54 -1.80 -10.97
C ALA A 93 6.97 -2.54 -12.19
N ASP A 94 6.06 -3.49 -11.97
CA ASP A 94 5.46 -4.28 -13.04
C ASP A 94 4.18 -3.65 -13.61
N ARG A 95 4.29 -3.11 -14.83
CA ARG A 95 3.15 -2.51 -15.55
C ARG A 95 2.02 -3.48 -15.88
N ARG A 96 2.31 -4.77 -15.95
CA ARG A 96 1.32 -5.79 -16.34
C ARG A 96 0.64 -6.44 -15.14
N TRP A 97 0.99 -6.05 -13.92
CA TRP A 97 0.64 -6.78 -12.70
C TRP A 97 -0.84 -7.13 -12.64
N ASP A 98 -1.71 -6.13 -12.78
CA ASP A 98 -3.16 -6.24 -12.62
C ASP A 98 -3.79 -7.20 -13.66
N SER A 99 -3.07 -7.53 -14.74
CA SER A 99 -3.51 -8.46 -15.79
C SER A 99 -2.91 -9.87 -15.68
N ARG A 100 -1.95 -10.11 -14.79
CA ARG A 100 -1.21 -11.40 -14.71
C ARG A 100 -2.06 -12.56 -14.21
N PHE A 101 -2.98 -12.29 -13.28
CA PHE A 101 -3.86 -13.29 -12.70
C PHE A 101 -5.13 -12.63 -12.15
N ARG A 102 -6.19 -13.43 -11.97
CA ARG A 102 -7.54 -12.94 -11.63
C ARG A 102 -7.58 -12.01 -10.41
N ARG A 103 -6.76 -12.29 -9.39
CA ARG A 103 -6.74 -11.53 -8.11
C ARG A 103 -5.61 -10.49 -8.04
N ALA A 104 -4.91 -10.19 -9.14
CA ALA A 104 -3.73 -9.32 -9.07
C ALA A 104 -4.02 -7.89 -8.58
N ALA A 105 -5.10 -7.28 -9.06
CA ALA A 105 -5.55 -5.98 -8.57
C ALA A 105 -5.94 -6.02 -7.08
N LEU A 106 -6.52 -7.14 -6.62
CA LEU A 106 -6.83 -7.33 -5.20
C LEU A 106 -5.56 -7.43 -4.37
N VAL A 107 -4.58 -8.23 -4.79
CA VAL A 107 -3.27 -8.33 -4.11
C VAL A 107 -2.61 -6.96 -3.97
N ARG A 108 -2.64 -6.12 -5.01
CA ARG A 108 -2.16 -4.72 -4.93
C ARG A 108 -2.87 -3.96 -3.81
N SER A 109 -4.21 -3.94 -3.82
CA SER A 109 -4.98 -3.23 -2.79
C SER A 109 -4.75 -3.78 -1.37
N THR A 110 -4.57 -5.09 -1.22
CA THR A 110 -4.30 -5.72 0.08
C THR A 110 -2.90 -5.38 0.56
N VAL A 111 -1.89 -5.33 -0.31
CA VAL A 111 -0.54 -4.84 0.02
C VAL A 111 -0.61 -3.38 0.48
N ASP A 112 -1.32 -2.53 -0.25
CA ASP A 112 -1.46 -1.12 0.11
C ASP A 112 -2.12 -0.96 1.49
N ALA A 113 -3.20 -1.69 1.75
CA ALA A 113 -3.86 -1.70 3.06
C ALA A 113 -2.97 -2.27 4.19
N ALA A 114 -2.24 -3.35 3.92
CA ALA A 114 -1.37 -4.01 4.89
C ALA A 114 -0.25 -3.09 5.38
N LEU A 115 0.35 -2.32 4.46
CA LEU A 115 1.46 -1.42 4.79
C LEU A 115 1.09 -0.32 5.78
N ASP A 116 -0.18 0.06 5.84
CA ASP A 116 -0.70 1.11 6.69
C ASP A 116 -1.54 0.55 7.87
N ALA A 117 -1.62 -0.78 8.01
CA ALA A 117 -2.38 -1.47 9.04
C ALA A 117 -1.64 -1.57 10.39
N ALA A 118 -2.40 -1.55 11.49
CA ALA A 118 -1.91 -1.92 12.82
C ALA A 118 -1.47 -3.41 12.86
N PRO A 119 -0.63 -3.85 13.82
CA PRO A 119 -0.01 -5.19 13.79
C PRO A 119 -0.98 -6.37 13.62
N GLY A 120 -2.07 -6.42 14.38
CA GLY A 120 -3.06 -7.50 14.24
C GLY A 120 -3.75 -7.51 12.88
N SER A 121 -4.08 -6.33 12.35
CA SER A 121 -4.64 -6.19 11.01
C SER A 121 -3.62 -6.49 9.91
N LEU A 122 -2.34 -6.13 10.10
CA LEU A 122 -1.24 -6.50 9.21
C LEU A 122 -1.15 -8.03 9.10
N TYR A 123 -1.20 -8.75 10.23
CA TYR A 123 -1.15 -10.21 10.24
C TYR A 123 -2.33 -10.82 9.46
N ALA A 124 -3.56 -10.35 9.71
CA ALA A 124 -4.74 -10.82 9.00
C ALA A 124 -4.67 -10.54 7.48
N LEU A 125 -4.20 -9.36 7.08
CA LEU A 125 -4.03 -9.00 5.68
C LEU A 125 -2.89 -9.79 5.02
N ALA A 126 -1.82 -10.08 5.75
CA ALA A 126 -0.73 -10.91 5.27
C ALA A 126 -1.15 -12.37 5.04
N LEU A 127 -2.04 -12.93 5.88
CA LEU A 127 -2.65 -14.25 5.61
C LEU A 127 -3.48 -14.26 4.33
N LEU A 128 -4.25 -13.21 4.08
CA LEU A 128 -5.00 -13.06 2.82
C LEU A 128 -4.05 -12.95 1.62
N LEU A 129 -2.95 -12.19 1.76
CA LEU A 129 -1.92 -12.09 0.72
C LEU A 129 -1.28 -13.45 0.42
N ALA A 130 -0.85 -14.19 1.46
CA ALA A 130 -0.28 -15.52 1.32
C ALA A 130 -1.21 -16.46 0.54
N THR A 131 -2.49 -16.46 0.89
CA THR A 131 -3.52 -17.28 0.22
C THR A 131 -3.66 -16.92 -1.26
N ASP A 132 -3.79 -15.62 -1.58
CA ASP A 132 -3.99 -15.15 -2.95
C ASP A 132 -2.74 -15.34 -3.82
N LEU A 133 -1.54 -15.22 -3.23
CA LEU A 133 -0.27 -15.47 -3.91
C LEU A 133 -0.02 -16.96 -4.14
N ALA A 134 -0.37 -17.82 -3.19
CA ALA A 134 -0.30 -19.27 -3.35
C ALA A 134 -1.21 -19.76 -4.48
N GLU A 135 -2.43 -19.20 -4.60
CA GLU A 135 -3.33 -19.50 -5.73
C GLU A 135 -2.71 -19.07 -7.08
N ALA A 136 -1.99 -17.94 -7.11
CA ALA A 136 -1.33 -17.46 -8.33
C ALA A 136 -0.18 -18.37 -8.78
N GLY A 137 0.62 -18.91 -7.85
CA GLY A 137 1.66 -19.91 -8.10
C GLY A 137 2.70 -19.46 -9.14
N GLU A 138 2.93 -20.27 -10.18
CA GLU A 138 3.93 -20.00 -11.23
C GLU A 138 3.63 -18.75 -12.07
N ARG A 139 2.40 -18.24 -12.05
CA ARG A 139 2.02 -16.99 -12.74
C ARG A 139 2.67 -15.76 -12.10
N LEU A 140 3.16 -15.88 -10.87
CA LEU A 140 3.94 -14.84 -10.21
C LEU A 140 5.36 -14.82 -10.77
N PRO A 141 5.93 -13.64 -11.06
CA PRO A 141 7.36 -13.50 -11.37
C PRO A 141 8.25 -14.02 -10.25
N ALA A 142 9.47 -14.45 -10.60
CA ALA A 142 10.44 -14.92 -9.62
C ALA A 142 10.65 -13.95 -8.43
N PRO A 143 10.80 -12.62 -8.63
CA PRO A 143 10.96 -11.72 -7.49
C PRO A 143 9.71 -11.59 -6.59
N ALA A 144 8.51 -11.67 -7.18
CA ALA A 144 7.26 -11.66 -6.42
C ALA A 144 7.07 -12.97 -5.64
N ARG A 145 7.51 -14.11 -6.19
CA ARG A 145 7.54 -15.40 -5.47
C ARG A 145 8.49 -15.38 -4.30
N THR A 146 9.67 -14.75 -4.44
CA THR A 146 10.60 -14.57 -3.32
C THR A 146 9.96 -13.78 -2.19
N ALA A 147 9.31 -12.65 -2.51
CA ALA A 147 8.60 -11.84 -1.52
C ALA A 147 7.44 -12.62 -0.87
N ALA A 148 6.67 -13.40 -1.65
CA ALA A 148 5.62 -14.27 -1.15
C ALA A 148 6.16 -15.32 -0.15
N ALA A 149 7.27 -15.97 -0.47
CA ALA A 149 7.92 -16.94 0.41
C ALA A 149 8.43 -16.29 1.72
N THR A 150 8.91 -15.05 1.66
CA THR A 150 9.29 -14.29 2.87
C THR A 150 8.09 -13.96 3.75
N ILE A 151 6.95 -13.60 3.15
CA ILE A 151 5.69 -13.38 3.87
C ILE A 151 5.24 -14.67 4.58
N ASP A 152 5.23 -15.80 3.87
CA ASP A 152 4.85 -17.12 4.44
C ASP A 152 5.76 -17.54 5.60
N ALA A 153 7.07 -17.32 5.46
CA ALA A 153 8.03 -17.61 6.53
C ALA A 153 7.79 -16.74 7.77
N ALA A 154 7.54 -15.44 7.57
CA ALA A 154 7.25 -14.51 8.66
C ALA A 154 5.95 -14.89 9.41
N LEU A 155 4.92 -15.34 8.69
CA LEU A 155 3.65 -15.80 9.27
C LEU A 155 3.78 -17.13 10.04
N SER A 156 4.69 -18.02 9.60
CA SER A 156 4.88 -19.35 10.18
C SER A 156 5.66 -19.34 11.50
N THR A 157 6.35 -18.25 11.83
CA THR A 157 7.22 -18.15 13.02
C THR A 157 6.45 -17.79 14.30
N GLU A 158 5.13 -17.50 14.21
CA GLU A 158 4.25 -17.24 15.36
C GLU A 158 3.45 -18.47 15.84
N ARG A 159 3.75 -19.68 15.34
CA ARG A 159 3.06 -20.91 15.75
C ARG A 159 3.71 -21.60 16.95
#